data_AF-A0A1G5YFU6-F1
#
_entry.id   AF-A0A1G5YFU6-F1
#
_cell.length_a   1.000
_cell.length_b   1.000
_cell.length_c   1.000
_cell.angle_alpha   90.00
_cell.angle_beta   90.00
_cell.angle_gamma   90.00
#
_symmetry.space_group_name_H-M   'P 1'
#
loop_
_entity.id
_entity.type
_entity.pdbx_description
1 polymer ?
#
loop_
_entity_poly.entity_id
_entity_poly.type
_entity_poly.pdbx_seq_one_letter_code
_entity_poly.pdbx_strand_id
1 'polypeptide(L)'
;MTALQNLWLTETIRLREEHAGPLEDQEANRLARAAGGDLSTRIRHRARWLAERDGLTQALRHWLQGARLALIVLAVLAIVSGAGLGFAALGDGQTPVNVFWALGSLLGLNLILLVGWVLGLIFAGEQGAALGRLWLWLSEKLARDAKAAQLAPALLLLLQRHKLNRWALGALVNGVWLLAMLSALVILLMLMATRRYGFVWETTLLGSETFVAMTRGLGALPALLGFSVPSVEMIRASGDGALDIESARQAWAAWLVGVLLVYGVLPRLGLALLCLWRWRRGRATLHLDLNLPGYAQLRERLMPSSERLGVNDAAPAQLHPIESAVGAMDSDGALLVAIELDDRPWPPKLPDTVKSAGILDSRESRHKLLEQLSRFPPARLAIACDPRRSPDRGSLALIAELARSASATRVWLLQAPLGEALDAERLGDWHNALQQLQLPFADCMPLNWLETGHD
;
A
#
# COMPACT_ATOMS: atom_id res chain seq x y z
N MET A 1 -0.80 -5.34 -8.95
CA MET A 1 -0.71 -5.23 -7.48
C MET A 1 0.39 -6.17 -6.98
N THR A 2 1.28 -5.74 -6.09
CA THR A 2 2.38 -6.60 -5.57
C THR A 2 1.89 -7.53 -4.45
N ALA A 3 2.65 -8.58 -4.14
CA ALA A 3 2.32 -9.52 -3.05
C ALA A 3 2.14 -8.79 -1.70
N LEU A 4 3.03 -7.84 -1.38
CA LEU A 4 2.93 -7.02 -0.16
C LEU A 4 1.64 -6.18 -0.15
N GLN A 5 1.28 -5.55 -1.27
CA GLN A 5 0.05 -4.76 -1.36
C GLN A 5 -1.20 -5.63 -1.15
N ASN A 6 -1.19 -6.86 -1.66
CA ASN A 6 -2.30 -7.79 -1.47
C ASN A 6 -2.46 -8.22 0.01
N LEU A 7 -1.35 -8.61 0.65
CA LEU A 7 -1.33 -8.91 2.09
C LEU A 7 -1.75 -7.70 2.93
N TRP A 8 -1.31 -6.51 2.53
CA TRP A 8 -1.66 -5.28 3.21
C TRP A 8 -3.16 -4.99 3.12
N LEU A 9 -3.76 -5.04 1.93
CA LEU A 9 -5.22 -4.88 1.80
C LEU A 9 -5.98 -5.95 2.59
N THR A 10 -5.47 -7.18 2.62
CA THR A 10 -6.05 -8.27 3.40
C THR A 10 -6.08 -7.96 4.90
N GLU A 11 -4.96 -7.47 5.45
CA GLU A 11 -4.92 -7.04 6.86
C GLU A 11 -5.77 -5.79 7.11
N THR A 12 -5.89 -4.87 6.15
CA THR A 12 -6.78 -3.71 6.26
C THR A 12 -8.23 -4.14 6.36
N ILE A 13 -8.69 -5.08 5.54
CA ILE A 13 -10.04 -5.63 5.62
C ILE A 13 -10.26 -6.34 6.97
N ARG A 14 -9.32 -7.19 7.41
CA ARG A 14 -9.42 -7.86 8.72
C ARG A 14 -9.56 -6.84 9.86
N LEU A 15 -8.71 -5.81 9.87
CA LEU A 15 -8.78 -4.77 10.91
C LEU A 15 -10.09 -3.99 10.84
N ARG A 16 -10.59 -3.67 9.65
CA ARG A 16 -11.87 -3.01 9.50
C ARG A 16 -13.01 -3.87 10.07
N GLU A 17 -13.00 -5.16 9.81
CA GLU A 17 -13.99 -6.10 10.34
C GLU A 17 -13.93 -6.22 11.87
N GLU A 18 -12.72 -6.20 12.44
CA GLU A 18 -12.52 -6.22 13.90
C GLU A 18 -13.03 -4.93 14.58
N HIS A 19 -12.96 -3.77 13.93
CA HIS A 19 -13.38 -2.49 14.53
C HIS A 19 -14.84 -2.14 14.23
N ALA A 20 -15.33 -2.42 13.02
CA ALA A 20 -16.65 -2.00 12.55
C ALA A 20 -17.67 -3.15 12.49
N GLY A 21 -17.26 -4.38 12.77
CA GLY A 21 -18.08 -5.57 12.62
C GLY A 21 -17.97 -6.23 11.23
N PRO A 22 -18.63 -7.39 11.04
CA PRO A 22 -18.53 -8.15 9.81
C PRO A 22 -19.03 -7.35 8.60
N LEU A 23 -18.26 -7.36 7.52
CA LEU A 23 -18.67 -6.78 6.24
C LEU A 23 -19.60 -7.75 5.50
N GLU A 24 -20.50 -7.21 4.66
CA GLU A 24 -21.24 -8.04 3.71
C GLU A 24 -20.27 -8.67 2.71
N ASP A 25 -20.08 -9.98 2.82
CA ASP A 25 -19.02 -10.72 2.16
C ASP A 25 -19.49 -11.98 1.43
N GLN A 26 -20.81 -12.20 1.32
CA GLN A 26 -21.37 -13.42 0.72
C GLN A 26 -20.86 -13.62 -0.71
N GLU A 27 -20.93 -12.56 -1.52
CA GLU A 27 -20.45 -12.58 -2.89
C GLU A 27 -18.92 -12.75 -2.96
N ALA A 28 -18.19 -12.02 -2.11
CA ALA A 28 -16.74 -12.13 -2.00
C ALA A 28 -16.30 -13.56 -1.63
N ASN A 29 -17.04 -14.21 -0.74
CA ASN A 29 -16.81 -15.59 -0.32
C ASN A 29 -17.12 -16.57 -1.44
N ARG A 30 -18.25 -16.39 -2.16
CA ARG A 30 -18.63 -17.21 -3.32
C ARG A 30 -17.53 -17.18 -4.39
N LEU A 31 -17.10 -15.99 -4.79
CA LEU A 31 -16.03 -15.81 -5.78
C LEU A 31 -14.68 -16.37 -5.29
N ALA A 32 -14.35 -16.17 -4.00
CA ALA A 32 -13.14 -16.74 -3.42
C ALA A 32 -13.15 -18.27 -3.37
N ARG A 33 -14.32 -18.90 -3.12
CA ARG A 33 -14.47 -20.36 -3.18
C ARG A 33 -14.32 -20.88 -4.61
N ALA A 34 -14.94 -20.22 -5.59
CA ALA A 34 -14.86 -20.59 -7.00
C ALA A 34 -13.43 -20.49 -7.56
N ALA A 35 -12.64 -19.50 -7.11
CA ALA A 35 -11.23 -19.35 -7.48
C ALA A 35 -10.32 -20.49 -6.99
N GLY A 36 -10.78 -21.31 -6.03
CA GLY A 36 -10.04 -22.46 -5.53
C GLY A 36 -8.83 -22.10 -4.65
N GLY A 37 -7.92 -23.07 -4.48
CA GLY A 37 -6.70 -22.91 -3.66
C GLY A 37 -6.89 -23.11 -2.15
N ASP A 38 -5.81 -22.86 -1.41
CA ASP A 38 -5.73 -22.97 0.05
C ASP A 38 -6.43 -21.81 0.77
N LEU A 39 -6.63 -21.93 2.08
CA LEU A 39 -7.33 -20.92 2.89
C LEU A 39 -6.71 -19.52 2.71
N SER A 40 -5.38 -19.42 2.70
CA SER A 40 -4.67 -18.15 2.53
C SER A 40 -4.99 -17.49 1.19
N THR A 41 -5.04 -18.27 0.11
CA THR A 41 -5.37 -17.77 -1.22
C THR A 41 -6.82 -17.30 -1.29
N ARG A 42 -7.78 -18.08 -0.75
CA ARG A 42 -9.19 -17.67 -0.71
C ARG A 42 -9.42 -16.40 0.11
N ILE A 43 -8.78 -16.26 1.27
CA ILE A 43 -8.86 -15.04 2.10
C ILE A 43 -8.34 -13.82 1.32
N ARG A 44 -7.22 -13.96 0.60
CA ARG A 44 -6.68 -12.88 -0.24
C ARG A 44 -7.61 -12.51 -1.40
N HIS A 45 -8.22 -13.48 -2.06
CA HIS A 45 -9.20 -13.22 -3.12
C HIS A 45 -10.43 -12.47 -2.59
N ARG A 46 -11.01 -12.94 -1.48
CA ARG A 46 -12.12 -12.28 -0.78
C ARG A 46 -11.77 -10.84 -0.43
N ALA A 47 -10.64 -10.63 0.25
CA ALA A 47 -10.24 -9.30 0.68
C ALA A 47 -9.94 -8.36 -0.48
N ARG A 48 -9.39 -8.85 -1.58
CA ARG A 48 -9.17 -8.06 -2.79
C ARG A 48 -10.48 -7.58 -3.41
N TRP A 49 -11.46 -8.47 -3.52
CA TRP A 49 -12.77 -8.11 -4.05
C TRP A 49 -13.45 -7.05 -3.18
N LEU A 50 -13.45 -7.23 -1.85
CA LEU A 50 -13.97 -6.24 -0.90
C LEU A 50 -13.22 -4.90 -0.99
N ALA A 51 -11.90 -4.94 -1.16
CA ALA A 51 -11.07 -3.74 -1.31
C ALA A 51 -11.34 -3.00 -2.63
N GLU A 52 -11.65 -3.71 -3.71
CA GLU A 52 -12.06 -3.12 -4.99
C GLU A 52 -13.46 -2.49 -4.86
N ARG A 53 -14.45 -3.23 -4.34
CA ARG A 53 -15.82 -2.73 -4.10
C ARG A 53 -15.83 -1.45 -3.25
N ASP A 54 -15.08 -1.43 -2.15
CA ASP A 54 -15.11 -0.34 -1.19
C ASP A 54 -14.17 0.84 -1.58
N GLY A 55 -13.42 0.70 -2.68
CA GLY A 55 -12.48 1.71 -3.20
C GLY A 55 -11.13 1.75 -2.47
N LEU A 56 -10.83 0.78 -1.59
CA LEU A 56 -9.56 0.69 -0.86
C LEU A 56 -8.36 0.44 -1.79
N THR A 57 -8.57 -0.23 -2.91
CA THR A 57 -7.51 -0.43 -3.93
C THR A 57 -7.07 0.90 -4.57
N GLN A 58 -7.99 1.86 -4.71
CA GLN A 58 -7.66 3.22 -5.16
C GLN A 58 -7.03 4.04 -4.03
N ALA A 59 -7.59 3.96 -2.80
CA ALA A 59 -7.01 4.62 -1.63
C ALA A 59 -5.56 4.17 -1.37
N LEU A 60 -5.24 2.89 -1.59
CA LEU A 60 -3.88 2.37 -1.51
C LEU A 60 -2.95 3.00 -2.54
N ARG A 61 -3.42 3.24 -3.77
CA ARG A 61 -2.64 3.93 -4.80
C ARG A 61 -2.36 5.38 -4.40
N HIS A 62 -3.36 6.10 -3.89
CA HIS A 62 -3.19 7.47 -3.39
C HIS A 62 -2.24 7.52 -2.19
N TRP A 63 -2.35 6.56 -1.27
CA TRP A 63 -1.43 6.45 -0.13
C TRP A 63 0.00 6.25 -0.58
N LEU A 64 0.25 5.34 -1.55
CA LEU A 64 1.59 5.10 -2.10
C LEU A 64 2.15 6.33 -2.82
N GLN A 65 1.30 7.11 -3.50
CA GLN A 65 1.69 8.39 -4.10
C GLN A 65 2.10 9.39 -3.01
N GLY A 66 1.28 9.54 -1.96
CA GLY A 66 1.59 10.37 -0.80
C GLY A 66 2.91 9.98 -0.13
N ALA A 67 3.15 8.68 0.03
CA ALA A 67 4.39 8.16 0.61
C ALA A 67 5.64 8.43 -0.24
N ARG A 68 5.52 8.37 -1.57
CA ARG A 68 6.59 8.76 -2.50
C ARG A 68 6.87 10.25 -2.43
N LEU A 69 5.82 11.08 -2.42
CA LEU A 69 5.96 12.53 -2.32
C LEU A 69 6.59 12.94 -0.98
N ALA A 70 6.15 12.32 0.12
CA ALA A 70 6.76 12.50 1.44
C ALA A 70 8.25 12.16 1.44
N LEU A 71 8.66 11.07 0.76
CA LEU A 71 10.07 10.70 0.61
C LEU A 71 10.86 11.73 -0.19
N ILE A 72 10.28 12.28 -1.27
CA ILE A 72 10.90 13.35 -2.06
C ILE A 72 11.11 14.60 -1.20
N VAL A 73 10.10 15.01 -0.42
CA VAL A 73 10.20 16.16 0.50
C VAL A 73 11.32 15.94 1.52
N LEU A 74 11.36 14.76 2.16
CA LEU A 74 12.43 14.42 3.11
C LEU A 74 13.82 14.41 2.44
N ALA A 75 13.91 13.94 1.20
CA ALA A 75 15.16 13.93 0.45
C ALA A 75 15.64 15.35 0.13
N VAL A 76 14.75 16.25 -0.32
CA VAL A 76 15.07 17.65 -0.57
C VAL A 76 15.53 18.33 0.72
N LEU A 77 14.80 18.15 1.82
CA LEU A 77 15.19 18.68 3.12
C LEU A 77 16.58 18.17 3.55
N ALA A 78 16.84 16.87 3.39
CA ALA A 78 18.14 16.28 3.71
C ALA A 78 19.28 16.87 2.87
N ILE A 79 19.06 17.06 1.56
CA ILE A 79 20.05 17.66 0.66
C ILE A 79 20.32 19.11 1.08
N VAL A 80 19.28 19.91 1.29
CA VAL A 80 19.41 21.32 1.67
C VAL A 80 20.08 21.46 3.05
N SER A 81 19.66 20.67 4.04
CA SER A 81 20.29 20.67 5.36
C SER A 81 21.74 20.21 5.30
N GLY A 82 22.05 19.14 4.55
CA GLY A 82 23.41 18.68 4.34
C GLY A 82 24.30 19.73 3.67
N ALA A 83 23.78 20.37 2.62
CA ALA A 83 24.47 21.47 1.95
C ALA A 83 24.73 22.64 2.90
N GLY A 84 23.74 23.00 3.71
CA GLY A 84 23.87 24.00 4.76
C GLY A 84 24.93 23.65 5.80
N LEU A 85 25.02 22.38 6.23
CA LEU A 85 26.08 21.92 7.13
C LEU A 85 27.47 22.04 6.49
N GLY A 86 27.62 21.63 5.23
CA GLY A 86 28.88 21.77 4.48
C GLY A 86 29.32 23.23 4.37
N PHE A 87 28.39 24.13 4.04
CA PHE A 87 28.65 25.56 3.96
C PHE A 87 28.98 26.17 5.32
N ALA A 88 28.20 25.85 6.37
CA ALA A 88 28.44 26.35 7.72
C ALA A 88 29.77 25.87 8.33
N ALA A 89 30.22 24.67 7.95
CA ALA A 89 31.47 24.10 8.43
C ALA A 89 32.72 24.80 7.87
N LEU A 90 32.69 25.21 6.60
CA LEU A 90 33.82 25.90 5.96
C LEU A 90 33.68 27.42 5.95
N GLY A 91 32.47 27.96 6.04
CA GLY A 91 32.22 29.40 5.96
C GLY A 91 32.50 29.99 4.57
N ASP A 92 32.56 31.32 4.53
CA ASP A 92 32.75 32.09 3.30
C ASP A 92 34.20 32.09 2.76
N GLY A 93 35.15 31.55 3.53
CA GLY A 93 36.57 31.46 3.17
C GLY A 93 37.37 32.73 3.44
N GLN A 94 36.78 33.75 4.09
CA GLN A 94 37.51 34.96 4.52
C GLN A 94 38.28 34.71 5.82
N THR A 95 37.72 33.90 6.72
CA THR A 95 38.37 33.48 7.96
C THR A 95 38.93 32.07 7.85
N PRO A 96 40.01 31.76 8.58
CA PRO A 96 40.50 30.40 8.65
C PRO A 96 39.48 29.48 9.33
N VAL A 97 39.37 28.26 8.82
CA VAL A 97 38.43 27.25 9.30
C VAL A 97 39.02 26.56 10.52
N ASN A 98 38.30 26.66 11.65
CA ASN A 98 38.61 25.81 12.80
C ASN A 98 38.16 24.38 12.51
N VAL A 99 39.13 23.48 12.31
CA VAL A 99 38.91 22.12 11.82
C VAL A 99 38.02 21.31 12.77
N PHE A 100 38.14 21.51 14.08
CA PHE A 100 37.37 20.74 15.07
C PHE A 100 35.94 21.27 15.23
N TRP A 101 35.72 22.58 15.05
CA TRP A 101 34.37 23.11 14.92
C TRP A 101 33.67 22.64 13.65
N ALA A 102 34.41 22.61 12.51
CA ALA A 102 33.91 22.05 11.27
C ALA A 102 33.54 20.56 11.42
N LEU A 103 34.39 19.77 12.08
CA LEU A 103 34.07 18.37 12.39
C LEU A 103 32.87 18.23 13.32
N GLY A 104 32.81 19.02 14.39
CA GLY A 104 31.72 19.01 15.35
C GLY A 104 30.37 19.33 14.70
N SER A 105 30.33 20.32 13.80
CA SER A 105 29.11 20.70 13.09
C SER A 105 28.70 19.64 12.05
N LEU A 106 29.65 19.07 11.31
CA LEU A 106 29.38 18.04 10.30
C LEU A 106 28.97 16.69 10.90
N LEU A 107 29.66 16.25 11.95
CA LEU A 107 29.53 14.89 12.48
C LEU A 107 28.81 14.81 13.82
N GLY A 108 28.81 15.86 14.65
CA GLY A 108 28.35 15.78 16.04
C GLY A 108 26.92 15.26 16.17
N LEU A 109 25.96 15.96 15.57
CA LEU A 109 24.55 15.54 15.60
C LEU A 109 24.35 14.18 14.90
N ASN A 110 25.05 13.95 13.79
CA ASN A 110 24.96 12.69 13.06
C ASN A 110 25.41 11.50 13.93
N LEU A 111 26.53 11.61 14.64
CA LEU A 111 27.07 10.55 15.49
C LEU A 111 26.20 10.31 16.72
N ILE A 112 25.69 11.36 17.37
CA ILE A 112 24.75 11.23 18.50
C ILE A 112 23.51 10.44 18.07
N LEU A 113 22.91 10.82 16.94
CA LEU A 113 21.73 10.14 16.42
C LEU A 113 22.04 8.73 15.89
N LEU A 114 23.24 8.49 15.37
CA LEU A 114 23.70 7.17 14.97
C LEU A 114 23.80 6.24 16.17
N VAL A 115 24.47 6.68 17.24
CA VAL A 115 24.59 5.93 18.49
C VAL A 115 23.22 5.67 19.10
N GLY A 116 22.36 6.68 19.22
CA GLY A 116 20.99 6.50 19.69
C GLY A 116 20.19 5.48 18.87
N TRP A 117 20.35 5.49 17.55
CA TRP A 117 19.71 4.50 16.69
C TRP A 117 20.25 3.07 16.91
N VAL A 118 21.57 2.91 17.04
CA VAL A 118 22.20 1.59 17.32
C VAL A 118 21.78 1.06 18.69
N LEU A 119 21.74 1.92 19.72
CA LEU A 119 21.24 1.56 21.04
C LEU A 119 19.75 1.16 20.98
N GLY A 120 18.92 1.91 20.25
CA GLY A 120 17.52 1.55 20.02
C GLY A 120 17.35 0.19 19.34
N LEU A 121 18.23 -0.14 18.38
CA LEU A 121 18.25 -1.43 17.71
C LEU A 121 18.58 -2.59 18.67
N ILE A 122 19.54 -2.39 19.59
CA ILE A 122 20.00 -3.40 20.55
C ILE A 122 19.00 -3.59 21.71
N PHE A 123 18.57 -2.49 22.31
CA PHE A 123 17.71 -2.48 23.51
C PHE A 123 16.21 -2.52 23.19
N ALA A 124 15.84 -2.80 21.93
CA ALA A 124 14.46 -2.86 21.44
C ALA A 124 13.63 -1.60 21.73
N GLY A 125 14.28 -0.44 21.85
CA GLY A 125 13.61 0.85 22.05
C GLY A 125 13.11 1.43 20.72
N GLU A 126 11.96 2.11 20.74
CA GLU A 126 11.41 2.84 19.57
C GLU A 126 12.19 4.11 19.20
N GLN A 127 13.49 4.17 19.51
CA GLN A 127 14.36 5.31 19.26
C GLN A 127 14.73 5.34 17.77
N GLY A 128 13.88 6.01 16.99
CA GLY A 128 13.86 6.00 15.52
C GLY A 128 12.44 6.16 14.95
N ALA A 129 11.41 6.04 15.81
CA ALA A 129 10.02 6.16 15.40
C ALA A 129 9.59 7.60 15.06
N ALA A 130 10.31 8.64 15.48
CA ALA A 130 9.92 10.03 15.18
C ALA A 130 9.92 10.34 13.67
N LEU A 131 11.02 10.04 12.97
CA LEU A 131 11.09 10.21 11.51
C LEU A 131 10.13 9.27 10.77
N GLY A 132 9.93 8.05 11.30
CA GLY A 132 8.94 7.11 10.77
C GLY A 132 7.50 7.62 10.87
N ARG A 133 7.12 8.13 12.04
CA ARG A 133 5.81 8.76 12.30
C ARG A 133 5.63 10.01 11.45
N LEU A 134 6.66 10.84 11.34
CA LEU A 134 6.65 12.02 10.47
C LEU A 134 6.40 11.64 9.01
N TRP A 135 7.09 10.60 8.51
CA TRP A 135 6.88 10.10 7.16
C TRP A 135 5.47 9.54 6.96
N LEU A 136 4.95 8.74 7.89
CA LEU A 136 3.58 8.21 7.80
C LEU A 136 2.53 9.33 7.83
N TRP A 137 2.68 10.29 8.74
CA TRP A 137 1.82 11.47 8.84
C TRP A 137 1.86 12.30 7.55
N LEU A 138 3.05 12.54 6.99
CA LEU A 138 3.20 13.29 5.75
C LEU A 138 2.62 12.50 4.56
N SER A 139 2.77 11.17 4.55
CA SER A 139 2.18 10.29 3.53
C SER A 139 0.67 10.39 3.52
N GLU A 140 0.05 10.34 4.69
CA GLU A 140 -1.40 10.48 4.86
C GLU A 140 -1.89 11.88 4.45
N LYS A 141 -1.20 12.93 4.89
CA LYS A 141 -1.55 14.31 4.55
C LYS A 141 -1.47 14.60 3.06
N LEU A 142 -0.50 14.00 2.37
CA LEU A 142 -0.28 14.15 0.93
C LEU A 142 -1.17 13.24 0.09
N ALA A 143 -1.62 12.10 0.64
CA ALA A 143 -2.56 11.20 -0.04
C ALA A 143 -3.96 11.82 -0.21
N ARG A 144 -4.36 12.72 0.70
CA ARG A 144 -5.65 13.45 0.67
C ARG A 144 -6.88 12.55 0.51
N ASP A 145 -6.84 11.35 1.10
CA ASP A 145 -7.90 10.35 0.97
C ASP A 145 -8.30 9.83 2.36
N ALA A 146 -9.52 10.12 2.79
CA ALA A 146 -10.03 9.71 4.10
C ALA A 146 -10.12 8.19 4.25
N LYS A 147 -10.33 7.45 3.13
CA LYS A 147 -10.36 5.97 3.15
C LYS A 147 -8.96 5.37 3.37
N ALA A 148 -7.90 6.17 3.20
CA ALA A 148 -6.54 5.71 3.39
C ALA A 148 -6.09 5.64 4.87
N ALA A 149 -6.87 6.21 5.81
CA ALA A 149 -6.52 6.25 7.24
C ALA A 149 -6.33 4.83 7.83
N GLN A 150 -7.10 3.85 7.37
CA GLN A 150 -7.01 2.46 7.85
C GLN A 150 -5.82 1.67 7.28
N LEU A 151 -5.16 2.19 6.24
CA LEU A 151 -4.05 1.51 5.59
C LEU A 151 -2.77 1.55 6.44
N ALA A 152 -2.39 2.71 6.98
CA ALA A 152 -1.13 2.83 7.73
C ALA A 152 -1.08 1.93 8.99
N PRO A 153 -2.12 1.86 9.84
CA PRO A 153 -2.15 0.94 10.99
C PRO A 153 -2.04 -0.54 10.56
N ALA A 154 -2.72 -0.92 9.48
CA ALA A 154 -2.67 -2.28 8.95
C ALA A 154 -1.26 -2.68 8.48
N LEU A 155 -0.56 -1.77 7.79
CA LEU A 155 0.82 -2.00 7.38
C LEU A 155 1.72 -2.17 8.59
N LEU A 156 1.60 -1.29 9.58
CA LEU A 156 2.43 -1.35 10.78
C LEU A 156 2.24 -2.67 11.54
N LEU A 157 1.00 -3.13 11.72
CA LEU A 157 0.71 -4.39 12.40
C LEU A 157 1.22 -5.60 11.60
N LEU A 158 1.00 -5.63 10.29
CA LEU A 158 1.50 -6.68 9.40
C LEU A 158 3.03 -6.82 9.52
N LEU A 159 3.73 -5.69 9.45
CA LEU A 159 5.19 -5.65 9.53
C LEU A 159 5.72 -5.88 10.96
N GLN A 160 4.99 -5.47 11.99
CA GLN A 160 5.37 -5.66 13.39
C GLN A 160 5.42 -7.13 13.78
N ARG A 161 4.43 -7.93 13.32
CA ARG A 161 4.39 -9.39 13.56
C ARG A 161 5.64 -10.10 13.05
N HIS A 162 6.18 -9.64 11.92
CA HIS A 162 7.41 -10.17 11.33
C HIS A 162 8.68 -9.39 11.73
N LYS A 163 8.58 -8.49 12.73
CA LYS A 163 9.68 -7.62 13.22
C LYS A 163 10.33 -6.79 12.09
N LEU A 164 9.60 -6.45 11.04
CA LEU A 164 10.10 -5.74 9.86
C LEU A 164 10.06 -4.21 9.97
N ASN A 165 9.24 -3.65 10.87
CA ASN A 165 9.14 -2.20 11.08
C ASN A 165 10.52 -1.56 11.32
N ARG A 166 11.35 -2.16 12.18
CA ARG A 166 12.69 -1.64 12.51
C ARG A 166 13.61 -1.54 11.29
N TRP A 167 13.48 -2.48 10.35
CA TRP A 167 14.33 -2.51 9.16
C TRP A 167 13.85 -1.53 8.10
N ALA A 168 12.53 -1.41 7.90
CA ALA A 168 11.96 -0.40 7.00
C ALA A 168 12.27 1.03 7.49
N LEU A 169 12.00 1.32 8.77
CA LEU A 169 12.30 2.61 9.39
C LEU A 169 13.82 2.87 9.45
N GLY A 170 14.61 1.84 9.75
CA GLY A 170 16.07 1.94 9.73
C GLY A 170 16.64 2.30 8.36
N ALA A 171 16.09 1.72 7.29
CA ALA A 171 16.49 2.06 5.92
C ALA A 171 16.13 3.51 5.58
N LEU A 172 14.94 3.99 6.00
CA LEU A 172 14.53 5.37 5.82
C LEU A 172 15.44 6.34 6.58
N VAL A 173 15.63 6.14 7.89
CA VAL A 173 16.42 7.04 8.75
C VAL A 173 17.87 7.10 8.29
N ASN A 174 18.51 5.95 8.09
CA ASN A 174 19.91 5.93 7.66
C ASN A 174 20.06 6.43 6.22
N GLY A 175 19.07 6.21 5.34
CA GLY A 175 19.07 6.73 3.98
C GLY A 175 18.98 8.26 3.93
N VAL A 176 18.10 8.85 4.74
CA VAL A 176 17.97 10.32 4.85
C VAL A 176 19.26 10.95 5.39
N TRP A 177 19.85 10.39 6.44
CA TRP A 177 21.13 10.87 6.98
C TRP A 177 22.29 10.67 6.02
N LEU A 178 22.33 9.54 5.32
CA LEU A 178 23.33 9.29 4.27
C LEU A 178 23.25 10.37 3.18
N LEU A 179 22.04 10.70 2.73
CA LEU A 179 21.85 11.74 1.72
C LEU A 179 22.30 13.12 2.21
N ALA A 180 22.01 13.45 3.47
CA ALA A 180 22.50 14.68 4.08
C ALA A 180 24.04 14.71 4.16
N MET A 181 24.68 13.62 4.58
CA MET A 181 26.14 13.51 4.65
C MET A 181 26.80 13.55 3.26
N LEU A 182 26.20 12.93 2.25
CA LEU A 182 26.66 13.02 0.86
C LEU A 182 26.54 14.45 0.32
N SER A 183 25.43 15.14 0.61
CA SER A 183 25.24 16.54 0.23
C SER A 183 26.28 17.45 0.90
N ALA A 184 26.51 17.28 2.21
CA ALA A 184 27.54 18.01 2.94
C ALA A 184 28.93 17.77 2.36
N LEU A 185 29.25 16.51 2.04
CA LEU A 185 30.52 16.13 1.41
C LEU A 185 30.69 16.78 0.03
N VAL A 186 29.65 16.76 -0.82
CA VAL A 186 29.68 17.40 -2.14
C VAL A 186 29.91 18.91 -2.02
N ILE A 187 29.19 19.59 -1.12
CA ILE A 187 29.40 21.03 -0.89
C ILE A 187 30.79 21.32 -0.35
N LEU A 188 31.27 20.53 0.60
CA LEU A 188 32.62 20.69 1.16
C LEU A 188 33.68 20.57 0.05
N LEU A 189 33.58 19.55 -0.81
CA LEU A 189 34.47 19.37 -1.95
C LEU A 189 34.36 20.51 -2.97
N MET A 190 33.14 20.94 -3.30
CA MET A 190 32.91 22.06 -4.23
C MET A 190 33.52 23.37 -3.71
N LEU A 191 33.34 23.66 -2.43
CA LEU A 191 33.91 24.85 -1.78
C LEU A 191 35.43 24.77 -1.79
N MET A 192 36.02 23.64 -1.38
CA MET A 192 37.48 23.45 -1.39
C MET A 192 38.09 23.50 -2.80
N ALA A 193 37.34 23.10 -3.83
CA ALA A 193 37.80 23.18 -5.22
C ALA A 193 37.75 24.62 -5.79
N THR A 194 36.85 25.46 -5.27
CA THR A 194 36.62 26.83 -5.79
C THR A 194 37.24 27.93 -4.94
N ARG A 195 37.66 27.62 -3.71
CA ARG A 195 38.19 28.59 -2.74
C ARG A 195 39.42 28.06 -2.03
N ARG A 196 40.27 28.99 -1.60
CA ARG A 196 41.43 28.72 -0.75
C ARG A 196 41.03 28.83 0.72
N TYR A 197 40.97 27.70 1.41
CA TYR A 197 40.73 27.65 2.85
C TYR A 197 42.04 27.49 3.63
N GLY A 198 42.22 28.29 4.68
CA GLY A 198 43.22 28.04 5.71
C GLY A 198 42.62 27.19 6.84
N PHE A 199 43.39 26.27 7.41
CA PHE A 199 42.93 25.41 8.50
C PHE A 199 43.72 25.68 9.78
N VAL A 200 42.98 25.88 10.87
CA VAL A 200 43.50 26.14 12.21
C VAL A 200 42.82 25.24 13.23
N TRP A 201 43.43 25.11 14.39
CA TRP A 201 42.74 24.63 15.58
C TRP A 201 42.95 25.66 16.69
N GLU A 202 41.88 26.36 17.05
CA GLU A 202 41.91 27.35 18.12
C GLU A 202 41.15 26.81 19.32
N THR A 203 41.76 26.89 20.50
CA THR A 203 41.14 26.51 21.75
C THR A 203 41.73 27.32 22.91
N THR A 204 40.95 27.49 23.96
CA THR A 204 41.41 28.12 25.20
C THR A 204 41.75 27.08 26.27
N LEU A 205 41.22 25.85 26.14
CA LEU A 205 41.25 24.84 27.21
C LEU A 205 42.20 23.66 26.94
N LEU A 206 42.44 23.33 25.67
CA LEU A 206 43.19 22.13 25.29
C LEU A 206 44.61 22.48 24.83
N GLY A 207 45.60 21.68 25.23
CA GLY A 207 46.99 21.85 24.77
C GLY A 207 47.25 21.25 23.39
N SER A 208 48.33 21.68 22.74
CA SER A 208 48.74 21.23 21.39
C SER A 208 48.91 19.71 21.28
N GLU A 209 49.47 19.05 22.30
CA GLU A 209 49.65 17.59 22.32
C GLU A 209 48.32 16.84 22.24
N THR A 210 47.25 17.36 22.85
CA THR A 210 45.92 16.76 22.77
C THR A 210 45.38 16.82 21.35
N PHE A 211 45.60 17.94 20.63
CA PHE A 211 45.21 18.06 19.23
C PHE A 211 45.98 17.14 18.30
N VAL A 212 47.29 16.98 18.54
CA VAL A 212 48.10 16.02 17.79
C VAL A 212 47.55 14.60 17.98
N ALA A 213 47.27 14.21 19.23
CA ALA A 213 46.71 12.90 19.54
C ALA A 213 45.33 12.69 18.89
N MET A 214 44.42 13.68 18.99
CA MET A 214 43.09 13.60 18.38
C MET A 214 43.15 13.55 16.85
N THR A 215 43.98 14.38 16.22
CA THR A 215 44.11 14.44 14.75
C THR A 215 44.64 13.11 14.20
N ARG A 216 45.65 12.54 14.86
CA ARG A 216 46.20 11.23 14.50
C ARG A 216 45.22 10.10 14.79
N GLY A 217 44.53 10.12 15.93
CA GLY A 217 43.56 9.10 16.32
C GLY A 217 42.38 9.04 15.34
N LEU A 218 41.77 10.18 15.03
CA LEU A 218 40.69 10.28 14.03
C LEU A 218 41.21 10.06 12.61
N GLY A 219 42.46 10.40 12.32
CA GLY A 219 43.08 10.18 11.01
C GLY A 219 43.49 8.73 10.75
N ALA A 220 43.55 7.88 11.76
CA ALA A 220 44.10 6.52 11.63
C ALA A 220 43.30 5.65 10.65
N LEU A 221 41.96 5.62 10.75
CA LEU A 221 41.12 4.84 9.84
C LEU A 221 41.06 5.44 8.42
N PRO A 222 40.87 6.77 8.24
CA PRO A 222 41.01 7.39 6.93
C PRO A 222 42.36 7.13 6.25
N ALA A 223 43.46 7.10 7.00
CA ALA A 223 44.79 6.83 6.45
C ALA A 223 44.90 5.45 5.80
N LEU A 224 44.21 4.43 6.34
CA LEU A 224 44.15 3.09 5.74
C LEU A 224 43.46 3.10 4.37
N LEU A 225 42.60 4.10 4.10
CA LEU A 225 41.93 4.30 2.81
C LEU A 225 42.71 5.25 1.88
N GLY A 226 43.92 5.67 2.27
CA GLY A 226 44.79 6.55 1.48
C GLY A 226 44.60 8.04 1.71
N PHE A 227 43.81 8.46 2.70
CA PHE A 227 43.71 9.89 3.05
C PHE A 227 44.96 10.35 3.79
N SER A 228 45.48 11.52 3.41
CA SER A 228 46.63 12.12 4.08
C SER A 228 46.28 12.55 5.50
N VAL A 229 47.24 12.39 6.42
CA VAL A 229 47.16 12.90 7.80
C VAL A 229 48.24 13.98 7.97
N PRO A 230 47.90 15.17 8.47
CA PRO A 230 48.89 16.22 8.74
C PRO A 230 50.01 15.75 9.65
N SER A 231 51.25 16.19 9.38
CA SER A 231 52.40 15.88 10.23
C SER A 231 52.28 16.57 11.59
N VAL A 232 53.05 16.12 12.60
CA VAL A 232 52.99 16.73 13.94
C VAL A 232 53.38 18.20 13.89
N GLU A 233 54.36 18.54 13.06
CA GLU A 233 54.84 19.90 12.83
C GLU A 233 53.75 20.76 12.18
N MET A 234 53.08 20.23 11.14
CA MET A 234 51.95 20.91 10.50
C MET A 234 50.80 21.12 11.48
N ILE A 235 50.50 20.13 12.32
CA ILE A 235 49.45 20.26 13.34
C ILE A 235 49.84 21.36 14.30
N ARG A 236 51.01 21.31 14.94
CA ARG A 236 51.42 22.34 15.92
C ARG A 236 51.42 23.74 15.31
N ALA A 237 51.96 23.90 14.11
CA ALA A 237 52.03 25.19 13.45
C ALA A 237 50.65 25.75 13.05
N SER A 238 49.65 24.90 12.78
CA SER A 238 48.25 25.31 12.60
C SER A 238 47.56 25.84 13.87
N GLY A 239 48.19 25.73 15.04
CA GLY A 239 47.71 26.34 16.29
C GLY A 239 48.11 27.81 16.45
N ASP A 240 49.22 28.21 15.84
CA ASP A 240 49.73 29.59 15.89
C ASP A 240 49.12 30.48 14.80
N GLY A 241 48.48 29.88 13.80
CA GLY A 241 47.80 30.57 12.70
C GLY A 241 47.59 29.68 11.48
N ALA A 242 46.85 30.17 10.49
CA ALA A 242 46.64 29.44 9.25
C ALA A 242 47.95 29.37 8.44
N LEU A 243 48.37 28.15 8.10
CA LEU A 243 49.60 27.94 7.33
C LEU A 243 49.40 28.37 5.87
N ASP A 244 50.27 29.26 5.38
CA ASP A 244 50.31 29.65 3.97
C ASP A 244 51.12 28.67 3.10
N ILE A 245 51.06 27.37 3.44
CA ILE A 245 51.75 26.28 2.75
C ILE A 245 50.70 25.39 2.08
N GLU A 246 50.82 25.23 0.76
CA GLU A 246 49.84 24.47 -0.02
C GLU A 246 49.72 23.02 0.44
N SER A 247 50.83 22.34 0.69
CA SER A 247 50.84 20.94 1.13
C SER A 247 50.16 20.75 2.50
N ALA A 248 50.32 21.69 3.43
CA ALA A 248 49.64 21.66 4.72
C ALA A 248 48.12 21.83 4.57
N ARG A 249 47.70 22.77 3.71
CA ARG A 249 46.27 22.96 3.38
C ARG A 249 45.65 21.72 2.73
N GLN A 250 46.35 21.11 1.78
CA GLN A 250 45.89 19.88 1.13
C GLN A 250 45.81 18.71 2.12
N ALA A 251 46.77 18.57 3.03
CA ALA A 251 46.76 17.53 4.06
C ALA A 251 45.55 17.69 5.01
N TRP A 252 45.27 18.91 5.47
CA TRP A 252 44.08 19.18 6.31
C TRP A 252 42.78 18.96 5.57
N ALA A 253 42.70 19.37 4.30
CA ALA A 253 41.53 19.15 3.46
C ALA A 253 41.25 17.65 3.25
N ALA A 254 42.28 16.89 2.86
CA ALA A 254 42.17 15.44 2.67
C ALA A 254 41.80 14.74 3.98
N TRP A 255 42.38 15.17 5.11
CA TRP A 255 42.04 14.63 6.42
C TRP A 255 40.58 14.88 6.80
N LEU A 256 40.09 16.11 6.64
CA LEU A 256 38.70 16.48 6.95
C LEU A 256 37.70 15.67 6.10
N VAL A 257 37.96 15.56 4.79
CA VAL A 257 37.18 14.73 3.86
C VAL A 257 37.20 13.26 4.29
N GLY A 258 38.37 12.73 4.61
CA GLY A 258 38.54 11.35 5.04
C GLY A 258 37.78 11.03 6.32
N VAL A 259 37.86 11.89 7.33
CA VAL A 259 37.13 11.76 8.59
C VAL A 259 35.61 11.83 8.36
N LEU A 260 35.13 12.79 7.57
CA LEU A 260 33.71 12.89 7.23
C LEU A 260 33.20 11.63 6.50
N LEU A 261 33.97 11.12 5.55
CA LEU A 261 33.62 9.92 4.81
C LEU A 261 33.57 8.69 5.72
N VAL A 262 34.62 8.45 6.51
CA VAL A 262 34.78 7.24 7.32
C VAL A 262 33.84 7.19 8.52
N TYR A 263 33.62 8.32 9.20
CA TYR A 263 32.81 8.35 10.41
C TYR A 263 31.38 8.88 10.17
N GLY A 264 31.14 9.57 9.06
CA GLY A 264 29.82 10.08 8.67
C GLY A 264 29.12 9.20 7.65
N VAL A 265 29.69 9.12 6.44
CA VAL A 265 29.06 8.50 5.26
C VAL A 265 29.04 6.98 5.34
N LEU A 266 30.22 6.35 5.53
CA LEU A 266 30.34 4.89 5.49
C LEU A 266 29.49 4.16 6.53
N PRO A 267 29.41 4.59 7.80
CA PRO A 267 28.58 3.91 8.81
C PRO A 267 27.10 3.98 8.45
N ARG A 268 26.63 5.14 7.96
CA ARG A 268 25.25 5.33 7.49
C ARG A 268 24.94 4.47 6.28
N LEU A 269 25.86 4.40 5.32
CA LEU A 269 25.73 3.53 4.15
C LEU A 269 25.63 2.06 4.56
N GLY A 270 26.55 1.58 5.41
CA GLY A 270 26.55 0.20 5.90
C GLY A 270 25.25 -0.18 6.59
N LEU A 271 24.74 0.69 7.48
CA LEU A 271 23.47 0.45 8.16
C LEU A 271 22.26 0.53 7.21
N ALA A 272 22.23 1.49 6.28
CA ALA A 272 21.17 1.59 5.27
C ALA A 272 21.11 0.32 4.41
N LEU A 273 22.26 -0.20 3.97
CA LEU A 273 22.36 -1.45 3.21
C LEU A 273 21.94 -2.67 4.04
N LEU A 274 22.38 -2.77 5.30
CA LEU A 274 21.96 -3.83 6.22
C LEU A 274 20.45 -3.84 6.42
N CYS A 275 19.85 -2.68 6.69
CA CYS A 275 18.42 -2.51 6.86
C CYS A 275 17.66 -2.88 5.58
N LEU A 276 18.14 -2.42 4.42
CA LEU A 276 17.54 -2.73 3.13
C LEU A 276 17.61 -4.24 2.82
N TRP A 277 18.73 -4.89 3.10
CA TRP A 277 18.89 -6.32 2.93
C TRP A 277 17.94 -7.12 3.84
N ARG A 278 17.88 -6.78 5.14
CA ARG A 278 16.95 -7.41 6.09
C ARG A 278 15.50 -7.19 5.70
N TRP A 279 15.15 -6.00 5.23
CA TRP A 279 13.83 -5.67 4.69
C TRP A 279 13.49 -6.53 3.47
N ARG A 280 14.36 -6.59 2.47
CA ARG A 280 14.15 -7.39 1.25
C ARG A 280 13.97 -8.87 1.57
N ARG A 281 14.82 -9.42 2.45
CA ARG A 281 14.74 -10.82 2.88
C ARG A 281 13.45 -11.10 3.65
N GLY A 282 13.10 -10.27 4.61
CA GLY A 282 11.90 -10.47 5.42
C GLY A 282 10.58 -10.24 4.66
N ARG A 283 10.59 -9.37 3.64
CA ARG A 283 9.43 -9.20 2.75
C ARG A 283 9.05 -10.48 2.00
N ALA A 284 10.04 -11.29 1.63
CA ALA A 284 9.81 -12.56 0.93
C ALA A 284 9.16 -13.61 1.82
N THR A 285 9.29 -13.49 3.15
CA THR A 285 8.72 -14.42 4.13
C THR A 285 7.38 -13.96 4.69
N LEU A 286 6.84 -12.83 4.22
CA LEU A 286 5.54 -12.32 4.67
C LEU A 286 4.42 -13.26 4.25
N HIS A 287 3.63 -13.66 5.23
CA HIS A 287 2.44 -14.48 5.07
C HIS A 287 1.37 -14.06 6.08
N LEU A 288 0.12 -14.44 5.79
CA LEU A 288 -0.99 -14.26 6.71
C LEU A 288 -0.85 -15.25 7.86
N ASP A 289 -1.08 -14.78 9.09
CA ASP A 289 -1.21 -15.66 10.25
C ASP A 289 -2.67 -16.12 10.37
N LEU A 290 -2.96 -17.30 9.82
CA LEU A 290 -4.30 -17.86 9.72
C LEU A 290 -4.93 -18.22 11.08
N ASN A 291 -4.19 -18.11 12.18
CA ASN A 291 -4.70 -18.38 13.54
C ASN A 291 -5.31 -17.15 14.20
N LEU A 292 -5.19 -15.97 13.59
CA LEU A 292 -5.79 -14.76 14.13
C LEU A 292 -7.31 -14.85 14.15
N PRO A 293 -8.01 -14.30 15.17
CA PRO A 293 -9.46 -14.42 15.33
C PRO A 293 -10.24 -14.05 14.06
N GLY A 294 -9.90 -12.94 13.40
CA GLY A 294 -10.55 -12.51 12.16
C GLY A 294 -10.41 -13.49 10.99
N TYR A 295 -9.30 -14.23 10.88
CA TYR A 295 -9.12 -15.23 9.81
C TYR A 295 -9.63 -16.62 10.19
N ALA A 296 -9.53 -16.98 11.48
CA ALA A 296 -10.02 -18.26 11.99
C ALA A 296 -11.52 -18.43 11.73
N GLN A 297 -12.32 -17.37 11.93
CA GLN A 297 -13.76 -17.35 11.65
C GLN A 297 -14.09 -17.51 10.17
N LEU A 298 -13.21 -17.06 9.26
CA LEU A 298 -13.40 -17.19 7.81
C LEU A 298 -13.17 -18.61 7.30
N ARG A 299 -12.49 -19.47 8.08
CA ARG A 299 -12.20 -20.85 7.67
C ARG A 299 -13.45 -21.63 7.32
N GLU A 300 -14.48 -21.58 8.15
CA GLU A 300 -15.73 -22.31 7.92
C GLU A 300 -16.50 -21.77 6.71
N ARG A 301 -16.46 -20.45 6.48
CA ARG A 301 -17.14 -19.80 5.35
C ARG A 301 -16.44 -20.04 4.01
N LEU A 302 -15.11 -20.10 4.01
CA LEU A 302 -14.30 -20.22 2.79
C LEU A 302 -13.89 -21.67 2.49
N MET A 303 -13.90 -22.56 3.48
CA MET A 303 -13.59 -23.99 3.35
C MET A 303 -14.59 -24.85 4.14
N PRO A 304 -15.88 -24.84 3.78
CA PRO A 304 -16.87 -25.68 4.45
C PRO A 304 -16.56 -27.17 4.24
N SER A 305 -16.55 -27.95 5.33
CA SER A 305 -16.39 -29.41 5.30
C SER A 305 -17.67 -30.15 4.85
N SER A 306 -18.81 -29.46 4.88
CA SER A 306 -20.07 -29.82 4.22
C SER A 306 -20.86 -28.53 3.98
N GLU A 307 -21.52 -28.39 2.82
CA GLU A 307 -22.39 -27.24 2.50
C GLU A 307 -23.63 -27.27 3.43
N ARG A 308 -23.50 -26.81 4.67
CA ARG A 308 -24.64 -26.44 5.52
C ARG A 308 -24.83 -24.94 5.40
N LEU A 309 -25.81 -24.53 4.59
CA LEU A 309 -26.24 -23.15 4.46
C LEU A 309 -26.71 -22.62 5.83
N GLY A 310 -25.85 -21.84 6.48
CA GLY A 310 -26.19 -21.10 7.68
C GLY A 310 -26.94 -19.82 7.33
N VAL A 311 -28.08 -19.63 7.99
CA VAL A 311 -29.02 -18.52 7.81
C VAL A 311 -28.53 -17.28 8.55
N ASN A 312 -28.14 -16.23 7.82
CA ASN A 312 -28.34 -14.84 8.22
C ASN A 312 -28.11 -13.89 7.04
N ASP A 313 -29.03 -12.94 6.81
CA ASP A 313 -28.72 -11.54 6.46
C ASP A 313 -29.94 -10.75 5.94
N ALA A 314 -29.80 -9.42 6.01
CA ALA A 314 -30.67 -8.35 5.54
C ALA A 314 -30.08 -7.67 4.29
N ALA A 315 -30.89 -6.88 3.55
CA ALA A 315 -30.54 -6.32 2.24
C ALA A 315 -29.56 -5.11 2.28
N PRO A 316 -28.67 -4.97 1.28
CA PRO A 316 -27.67 -3.90 1.21
C PRO A 316 -28.26 -2.48 1.09
N ALA A 317 -27.55 -1.48 1.63
CA ALA A 317 -27.99 -0.08 1.68
C ALA A 317 -27.78 0.71 0.37
N GLN A 318 -26.89 0.29 -0.52
CA GLN A 318 -26.55 0.99 -1.78
C GLN A 318 -26.38 0.01 -2.94
N LEU A 319 -27.00 0.32 -4.09
CA LEU A 319 -26.91 -0.44 -5.33
C LEU A 319 -25.76 0.11 -6.18
N HIS A 320 -24.84 -0.75 -6.62
CA HIS A 320 -23.66 -0.37 -7.41
C HIS A 320 -23.85 -0.70 -8.90
N PRO A 321 -23.21 0.04 -9.83
CA PRO A 321 -23.18 -0.29 -11.26
C PRO A 321 -22.61 -1.69 -11.51
N ILE A 322 -23.06 -2.34 -12.59
CA ILE A 322 -22.70 -3.72 -12.94
C ILE A 322 -21.50 -3.68 -13.88
N GLU A 323 -20.33 -4.10 -13.41
CA GLU A 323 -19.22 -4.53 -14.26
C GLU A 323 -19.21 -6.06 -14.30
N SER A 324 -19.42 -6.66 -15.48
CA SER A 324 -19.39 -8.11 -15.65
C SER A 324 -18.01 -8.66 -15.27
N ALA A 325 -17.96 -9.52 -14.25
CA ALA A 325 -16.71 -10.11 -13.77
C ALA A 325 -16.25 -11.33 -14.61
N VAL A 326 -17.10 -11.80 -15.53
CA VAL A 326 -16.86 -12.98 -16.36
C VAL A 326 -16.02 -12.58 -17.58
N GLY A 327 -14.78 -13.05 -17.65
CA GLY A 327 -13.96 -12.94 -18.86
C GLY A 327 -14.59 -13.72 -20.01
N ALA A 328 -14.60 -13.14 -21.21
CA ALA A 328 -15.33 -13.62 -22.40
C ALA A 328 -14.93 -15.01 -22.95
N MET A 329 -14.08 -15.79 -22.26
CA MET A 329 -13.51 -17.03 -22.79
C MET A 329 -14.03 -18.32 -22.17
N ASP A 330 -14.89 -18.28 -21.14
CA ASP A 330 -15.32 -19.49 -20.40
C ASP A 330 -16.83 -19.55 -20.09
N SER A 331 -17.64 -18.69 -20.72
CA SER A 331 -19.09 -18.70 -20.56
C SER A 331 -19.78 -19.44 -21.71
N ASP A 332 -20.63 -20.40 -21.36
CA ASP A 332 -21.37 -21.21 -22.33
C ASP A 332 -22.84 -21.40 -21.91
N GLY A 333 -23.72 -21.54 -22.88
CA GLY A 333 -25.14 -21.77 -22.69
C GLY A 333 -25.98 -20.52 -22.37
N ALA A 334 -27.29 -20.74 -22.38
CA ALA A 334 -28.30 -19.72 -22.13
C ALA A 334 -29.22 -20.14 -20.99
N LEU A 335 -29.57 -19.19 -20.12
CA LEU A 335 -30.33 -19.45 -18.91
C LEU A 335 -31.48 -18.46 -18.74
N LEU A 336 -32.68 -18.98 -18.46
CA LEU A 336 -33.84 -18.21 -18.03
C LEU A 336 -34.05 -18.41 -16.53
N VAL A 337 -34.19 -17.33 -15.78
CA VAL A 337 -34.58 -17.34 -14.37
C VAL A 337 -35.70 -16.36 -14.12
N ALA A 338 -36.59 -16.65 -13.18
CA ALA A 338 -37.59 -15.70 -12.72
C ALA A 338 -37.37 -15.30 -11.26
N ILE A 339 -37.72 -14.07 -10.92
CA ILE A 339 -37.68 -13.56 -9.54
C ILE A 339 -39.11 -13.37 -9.05
N GLU A 340 -39.45 -14.07 -7.97
CA GLU A 340 -40.70 -13.87 -7.22
C GLU A 340 -41.98 -13.75 -8.07
N LEU A 341 -42.25 -14.74 -8.93
CA LEU A 341 -43.48 -14.77 -9.72
C LEU A 341 -44.71 -15.16 -8.89
N ASP A 342 -45.88 -14.81 -9.41
CA ASP A 342 -47.18 -15.38 -9.05
C ASP A 342 -47.28 -16.86 -9.46
N ASP A 343 -48.33 -17.54 -8.99
CA ASP A 343 -48.60 -18.96 -9.26
C ASP A 343 -49.09 -19.17 -10.70
N ARG A 344 -48.23 -18.86 -11.68
CA ARG A 344 -48.46 -18.99 -13.11
C ARG A 344 -47.70 -20.19 -13.69
N PRO A 345 -48.14 -20.73 -14.84
CA PRO A 345 -47.39 -21.77 -15.53
C PRO A 345 -45.97 -21.31 -15.87
N TRP A 346 -44.96 -21.95 -15.29
CA TRP A 346 -43.55 -21.64 -15.48
C TRP A 346 -42.69 -22.91 -15.56
N PRO A 347 -41.64 -22.96 -16.40
CA PRO A 347 -41.24 -21.96 -17.40
C PRO A 347 -42.15 -21.96 -18.65
N PRO A 348 -42.11 -20.90 -19.47
CA PRO A 348 -42.67 -20.95 -20.82
C PRO A 348 -41.99 -22.04 -21.66
N LYS A 349 -42.55 -22.39 -22.82
CA LYS A 349 -41.91 -23.35 -23.73
C LYS A 349 -40.57 -22.78 -24.22
N LEU A 350 -39.48 -23.43 -23.81
CA LEU A 350 -38.10 -23.05 -24.13
C LEU A 350 -37.51 -23.96 -25.22
N PRO A 351 -36.61 -23.44 -26.09
CA PRO A 351 -35.76 -24.26 -26.95
C PRO A 351 -34.82 -25.16 -26.13
N ASP A 352 -34.38 -26.28 -26.71
CA ASP A 352 -33.50 -27.25 -26.04
C ASP A 352 -32.12 -26.66 -25.64
N THR A 353 -31.73 -25.57 -26.28
CA THR A 353 -30.48 -24.81 -26.03
C THR A 353 -30.57 -23.89 -24.82
N VAL A 354 -31.77 -23.62 -24.30
CA VAL A 354 -32.02 -22.71 -23.18
C VAL A 354 -32.47 -23.49 -21.95
N LYS A 355 -31.72 -23.37 -20.85
CA LYS A 355 -32.08 -23.98 -19.57
C LYS A 355 -32.95 -23.03 -18.74
N SER A 356 -33.86 -23.59 -17.95
CA SER A 356 -34.60 -22.84 -16.93
C SER A 356 -33.98 -23.10 -15.56
N ALA A 357 -33.68 -22.03 -14.81
CA ALA A 357 -33.29 -22.06 -13.41
C ALA A 357 -34.49 -22.04 -12.44
N GLY A 358 -35.72 -22.01 -12.96
CA GLY A 358 -36.94 -21.96 -12.16
C GLY A 358 -37.25 -20.56 -11.62
N ILE A 359 -37.99 -20.51 -10.51
CA ILE A 359 -38.44 -19.28 -9.83
C ILE A 359 -37.62 -19.11 -8.55
N LEU A 360 -37.04 -17.93 -8.36
CA LEU A 360 -36.29 -17.52 -7.18
C LEU A 360 -37.22 -16.92 -6.11
N ASP A 361 -38.03 -17.78 -5.50
CA ASP A 361 -39.02 -17.44 -4.47
C ASP A 361 -38.45 -17.39 -3.05
N SER A 362 -37.27 -17.98 -2.86
CA SER A 362 -36.67 -18.26 -1.55
C SER A 362 -35.19 -17.88 -1.55
N ARG A 363 -34.67 -17.60 -0.36
CA ARG A 363 -33.23 -17.29 -0.20
C ARG A 363 -32.35 -18.47 -0.58
N GLU A 364 -32.82 -19.69 -0.31
CA GLU A 364 -32.10 -20.92 -0.64
C GLU A 364 -31.96 -21.13 -2.16
N SER A 365 -33.05 -20.94 -2.93
CA SER A 365 -33.00 -21.05 -4.39
C SER A 365 -32.09 -19.98 -5.01
N ARG A 366 -32.13 -18.74 -4.49
CA ARG A 366 -31.22 -17.66 -4.90
C ARG A 366 -29.76 -18.04 -4.69
N HIS A 367 -29.41 -18.50 -3.49
CA HIS A 367 -28.03 -18.85 -3.14
C HIS A 367 -27.53 -20.03 -3.97
N LYS A 368 -28.36 -21.07 -4.14
CA LYS A 368 -28.04 -22.24 -4.95
C LYS A 368 -27.75 -21.87 -6.40
N LEU A 369 -28.58 -21.02 -7.00
CA LEU A 369 -28.35 -20.57 -8.37
C LEU A 369 -27.07 -19.75 -8.47
N LEU A 370 -26.87 -18.77 -7.58
CA LEU A 370 -25.66 -17.95 -7.58
C LEU A 370 -24.40 -18.84 -7.46
N GLU A 371 -24.34 -19.80 -6.54
CA GLU A 371 -23.20 -20.72 -6.48
C GLU A 371 -22.96 -21.47 -7.80
N GLN A 372 -24.02 -21.95 -8.46
CA GLN A 372 -23.91 -22.59 -9.77
C GLN A 372 -23.35 -21.65 -10.83
N LEU A 373 -23.86 -20.42 -10.93
CA LEU A 373 -23.41 -19.42 -11.90
C LEU A 373 -21.96 -18.99 -11.67
N SER A 374 -21.48 -19.02 -10.42
CA SER A 374 -20.08 -18.70 -10.11
C SER A 374 -19.10 -19.79 -10.59
N ARG A 375 -19.57 -21.05 -10.68
CA ARG A 375 -18.78 -22.18 -11.18
C ARG A 375 -18.92 -22.35 -12.69
N PHE A 376 -20.11 -22.09 -13.23
CA PHE A 376 -20.47 -22.22 -14.64
C PHE A 376 -21.25 -20.97 -15.10
N PRO A 377 -20.57 -19.89 -15.46
CA PRO A 377 -21.24 -18.65 -15.86
C PRO A 377 -21.90 -18.83 -17.24
N PRO A 378 -23.20 -18.51 -17.39
CA PRO A 378 -23.86 -18.58 -18.67
C PRO A 378 -23.39 -17.45 -19.59
N ALA A 379 -23.33 -17.72 -20.89
CA ALA A 379 -23.07 -16.69 -21.88
C ALA A 379 -24.21 -15.66 -21.93
N ARG A 380 -25.46 -16.14 -21.79
CA ARG A 380 -26.67 -15.31 -21.86
C ARG A 380 -27.64 -15.63 -20.73
N LEU A 381 -28.06 -14.60 -20.01
CA LEU A 381 -29.00 -14.70 -18.90
C LEU A 381 -30.22 -13.80 -19.16
N ALA A 382 -31.41 -14.40 -19.16
CA ALA A 382 -32.67 -13.67 -19.11
C ALA A 382 -33.26 -13.75 -17.70
N ILE A 383 -33.57 -12.59 -17.11
CA ILE A 383 -34.17 -12.48 -15.77
C ILE A 383 -35.60 -11.98 -15.92
N ALA A 384 -36.59 -12.80 -15.60
CA ALA A 384 -37.99 -12.47 -15.69
C ALA A 384 -38.49 -11.85 -14.36
N CYS A 385 -39.09 -10.66 -14.42
CA CYS A 385 -39.58 -9.92 -13.26
C CYS A 385 -41.04 -9.49 -13.47
N ASP A 386 -41.87 -9.67 -12.45
CA ASP A 386 -43.27 -9.22 -12.47
C ASP A 386 -43.37 -7.73 -12.08
N PRO A 387 -43.72 -6.82 -13.02
CA PRO A 387 -43.79 -5.38 -12.74
C PRO A 387 -44.93 -5.00 -11.80
N ARG A 388 -45.86 -5.93 -11.47
CA ARG A 388 -46.87 -5.70 -10.43
C ARG A 388 -46.24 -5.61 -9.03
N ARG A 389 -45.04 -6.17 -8.83
CA ARG A 389 -44.26 -5.96 -7.59
C ARG A 389 -43.37 -4.74 -7.73
N SER A 390 -43.18 -4.00 -6.65
CA SER A 390 -42.30 -2.83 -6.67
C SER A 390 -40.83 -3.26 -6.84
N PRO A 391 -40.01 -2.48 -7.57
CA PRO A 391 -38.57 -2.72 -7.66
C PRO A 391 -37.90 -2.36 -6.33
N ASP A 392 -37.99 -3.26 -5.36
CA ASP A 392 -37.39 -3.07 -4.06
C ASP A 392 -35.86 -3.24 -4.11
N ARG A 393 -35.18 -2.76 -3.06
CA ARG A 393 -33.72 -2.79 -3.00
C ARG A 393 -33.17 -4.22 -3.03
N GLY A 394 -33.90 -5.18 -2.47
CA GLY A 394 -33.52 -6.59 -2.46
C GLY A 394 -33.53 -7.22 -3.87
N SER A 395 -34.60 -6.99 -4.64
CA SER A 395 -34.74 -7.51 -6.00
C SER A 395 -33.72 -6.88 -6.94
N LEU A 396 -33.50 -5.56 -6.86
CA LEU A 396 -32.50 -4.88 -7.68
C LEU A 396 -31.08 -5.35 -7.35
N ALA A 397 -30.76 -5.60 -6.06
CA ALA A 397 -29.47 -6.16 -5.67
C ALA A 397 -29.25 -7.57 -6.24
N LEU A 398 -30.28 -8.42 -6.19
CA LEU A 398 -30.25 -9.77 -6.76
C LEU A 398 -30.07 -9.73 -8.28
N ILE A 399 -30.81 -8.87 -8.99
CA ILE A 399 -30.68 -8.67 -10.44
C ILE A 399 -29.25 -8.26 -10.78
N ALA A 400 -28.68 -7.32 -10.03
CA ALA A 400 -27.30 -6.88 -10.25
C ALA A 400 -26.26 -7.99 -10.00
N GLU A 401 -26.48 -8.83 -8.99
CA GLU A 401 -25.59 -9.97 -8.68
C GLU A 401 -25.67 -11.08 -9.72
N LEU A 402 -26.88 -11.40 -10.19
CA LEU A 402 -27.12 -12.32 -11.28
C LEU A 402 -26.48 -11.83 -12.58
N ALA A 403 -26.66 -10.55 -12.90
CA ALA A 403 -26.09 -9.94 -14.10
C ALA A 403 -24.56 -9.96 -14.13
N ARG A 404 -23.90 -9.72 -12.98
CA ARG A 404 -22.43 -9.84 -12.87
C ARG A 404 -21.92 -11.27 -13.09
N SER A 405 -22.78 -12.27 -12.86
CA SER A 405 -22.45 -13.70 -12.98
C SER A 405 -22.63 -14.25 -14.41
N ALA A 406 -23.00 -13.41 -15.39
CA ALA A 406 -23.20 -13.79 -16.79
C ALA A 406 -22.46 -12.83 -17.74
N SER A 407 -22.17 -13.28 -18.96
CA SER A 407 -21.51 -12.42 -19.95
C SER A 407 -22.43 -11.37 -20.55
N ALA A 408 -23.68 -11.73 -20.83
CA ALA A 408 -24.71 -10.80 -21.27
C ALA A 408 -26.03 -11.08 -20.54
N THR A 409 -26.69 -10.03 -20.03
CA THR A 409 -27.92 -10.15 -19.26
C THR A 409 -29.00 -9.23 -19.82
N ARG A 410 -30.24 -9.74 -19.90
CA ARG A 410 -31.44 -8.96 -20.21
C ARG A 410 -32.52 -9.18 -19.17
N VAL A 411 -33.23 -8.13 -18.83
CA VAL A 411 -34.39 -8.21 -17.93
C VAL A 411 -35.66 -8.28 -18.78
N TRP A 412 -36.49 -9.27 -18.53
CA TRP A 412 -37.80 -9.40 -19.13
C TRP A 412 -38.86 -8.96 -18.13
N LEU A 413 -39.49 -7.82 -18.38
CA LEU A 413 -40.64 -7.34 -17.61
C LEU A 413 -41.89 -8.05 -18.13
N LEU A 414 -42.53 -8.87 -17.29
CA LEU A 414 -43.70 -9.65 -17.71
C LEU A 414 -44.90 -8.74 -17.98
N GLN A 415 -45.69 -9.11 -19.00
CA GLN A 415 -46.99 -8.49 -19.25
C GLN A 415 -48.00 -8.88 -18.18
N ALA A 416 -48.98 -8.00 -17.93
CA ALA A 416 -50.09 -8.29 -17.04
C ALA A 416 -50.88 -9.52 -17.52
N PRO A 417 -51.41 -10.34 -16.60
CA PRO A 417 -52.38 -11.38 -16.93
C PRO A 417 -53.59 -10.83 -17.69
N LEU A 418 -54.27 -11.70 -18.44
CA LEU A 418 -55.53 -11.38 -19.11
C LEU A 418 -56.55 -10.81 -18.12
N GLY A 419 -56.99 -9.57 -18.35
CA GLY A 419 -57.96 -8.86 -17.51
C GLY A 419 -57.36 -7.94 -16.44
N GLU A 420 -56.04 -7.91 -16.29
CA GLU A 420 -55.32 -6.97 -15.42
C GLU A 420 -54.53 -5.94 -16.25
N ALA A 421 -54.22 -4.79 -15.65
CA ALA A 421 -53.35 -3.78 -16.23
C ALA A 421 -52.14 -3.53 -15.32
N LEU A 422 -50.98 -3.28 -15.91
CA LEU A 422 -49.81 -2.84 -15.17
C LEU A 422 -50.01 -1.37 -14.73
N ASP A 423 -49.56 -1.07 -13.52
CA ASP A 423 -49.48 0.30 -13.01
C ASP A 423 -48.36 1.06 -13.76
N ALA A 424 -48.73 2.14 -14.45
CA ALA A 424 -47.82 2.91 -15.28
C ALA A 424 -46.72 3.61 -14.45
N GLU A 425 -47.02 4.01 -13.22
CA GLU A 425 -46.03 4.64 -12.33
C GLU A 425 -44.97 3.61 -11.90
N ARG A 426 -45.43 2.42 -11.48
CA ARG A 426 -44.55 1.31 -11.08
C ARG A 426 -43.70 0.78 -12.23
N LEU A 427 -44.25 0.72 -13.43
CA LEU A 427 -43.51 0.36 -14.63
C LEU A 427 -42.42 1.40 -14.93
N GLY A 428 -42.73 2.69 -14.74
CA GLY A 428 -41.76 3.79 -14.79
C GLY A 428 -40.62 3.63 -13.77
N ASP A 429 -40.93 3.25 -12.53
CA ASP A 429 -39.92 2.98 -11.50
C ASP A 429 -38.98 1.83 -11.90
N TRP A 430 -39.52 0.75 -12.46
CA TRP A 430 -38.73 -0.37 -12.99
C TRP A 430 -37.79 0.08 -14.11
N HIS A 431 -38.29 0.85 -15.09
CA HIS A 431 -37.46 1.39 -16.16
C HIS A 431 -36.34 2.27 -15.64
N ASN A 432 -36.64 3.20 -14.72
CA ASN A 432 -35.65 4.07 -14.10
C ASN A 432 -34.57 3.27 -13.35
N ALA A 433 -34.97 2.28 -12.55
CA ALA A 433 -34.05 1.45 -11.78
C ALA A 433 -33.13 0.61 -12.68
N LEU A 434 -33.67 -0.01 -13.73
CA LEU A 434 -32.89 -0.82 -14.68
C LEU A 434 -31.96 0.03 -15.54
N GLN A 435 -32.37 1.26 -15.91
CA GLN A 435 -31.50 2.23 -16.59
C GLN A 435 -30.35 2.67 -15.69
N GLN A 436 -30.58 2.89 -14.39
CA GLN A 436 -29.50 3.21 -13.42
C GLN A 436 -28.49 2.07 -13.29
N LEU A 437 -28.95 0.81 -13.37
CA LEU A 437 -28.09 -0.38 -13.40
C LEU A 437 -27.46 -0.64 -14.78
N GLN A 438 -27.83 0.13 -15.80
CA GLN A 438 -27.41 -0.03 -17.21
C GLN A 438 -27.76 -1.41 -17.80
N LEU A 439 -28.88 -1.99 -17.38
CA LEU A 439 -29.35 -3.28 -17.88
C LEU A 439 -30.37 -3.11 -19.02
N PRO A 440 -30.17 -3.78 -20.17
CA PRO A 440 -31.19 -3.82 -21.21
C PRO A 440 -32.41 -4.60 -20.73
N PHE A 441 -33.60 -4.07 -21.00
CA PHE A 441 -34.87 -4.69 -20.65
C PHE A 441 -35.83 -4.72 -21.83
N ALA A 442 -36.77 -5.67 -21.81
CA ALA A 442 -37.81 -5.81 -22.82
C ALA A 442 -39.15 -6.25 -22.19
N ASP A 443 -40.25 -5.80 -22.79
CA ASP A 443 -41.62 -6.17 -22.39
C ASP A 443 -42.08 -7.51 -22.99
N CYS A 444 -41.25 -8.10 -23.85
CA CYS A 444 -41.44 -9.41 -24.44
C CYS A 444 -40.25 -10.33 -24.11
N MET A 445 -40.51 -11.64 -24.11
CA MET A 445 -39.48 -12.63 -23.84
C MET A 445 -38.38 -12.53 -24.92
N PRO A 446 -37.11 -12.27 -24.57
CA PRO A 446 -36.03 -12.10 -25.54
C PRO A 446 -35.52 -13.48 -26.04
N LEU A 447 -36.42 -14.30 -26.59
CA LEU A 447 -36.16 -15.71 -26.91
C LEU A 447 -35.10 -15.89 -27.99
N ASN A 448 -35.21 -15.15 -29.10
CA ASN A 448 -34.24 -15.18 -30.20
C ASN A 448 -32.83 -14.84 -29.70
N TRP A 449 -32.73 -13.79 -28.90
CA TRP A 449 -31.46 -13.39 -28.30
C TRP A 449 -30.94 -14.43 -27.32
N LEU A 450 -31.80 -15.01 -26.50
CA LEU A 450 -31.40 -16.02 -25.53
C LEU A 450 -30.88 -17.28 -26.25
N GLU A 451 -31.50 -17.68 -27.35
CA GLU A 451 -31.09 -18.84 -28.16
C GLU A 451 -29.83 -18.56 -29.00
N THR A 452 -29.81 -17.47 -29.77
CA THR A 452 -28.80 -17.24 -30.83
C THR A 452 -27.75 -16.18 -30.49
N GLY A 453 -28.01 -15.35 -29.47
CA GLY A 453 -27.21 -14.17 -29.16
C GLY A 453 -27.50 -12.93 -30.01
N HIS A 454 -28.45 -13.02 -30.95
CA HIS A 454 -28.89 -11.95 -31.83
C HIS A 454 -30.38 -11.65 -31.65
N ASP A 455 -30.78 -10.40 -31.91
CA ASP A 455 -32.17 -9.95 -31.78
C ASP A 455 -33.11 -10.53 -32.85
#